data_AF-A0A3M1ZIF7-F1
#
_entry.id   AF-A0A3M1ZIF7-F1
#
_cell.length_a   1.000
_cell.length_b   1.000
_cell.length_c   1.000
_cell.angle_alpha   90.00
_cell.angle_beta   90.00
_cell.angle_gamma   90.00
#
_symmetry.space_group_name_H-M   'P 1'
#
loop_
_entity.id
_entity.type
_entity.pdbx_description
1 polymer ?
#
loop_
_entity_poly.entity_id
_entity_poly.type
_entity_poly.pdbx_seq_one_letter_code
_entity_poly.pdbx_strand_id
1 'polypeptide(L)'
;MTIRTVSTRPFDGQRPGTSGLRKKVALFQQEHYLENFVQSVFDSIGDVAGKTLVLGGDGRYFNRQAIQTILRMAAANGFGRVLVGQHGILST
;
A
#
# COMPACT_ATOMS: atom_id res chain seq x y z
N MET A 1 -2.17 17.37 9.73
CA MET A 1 -2.47 15.92 9.73
C MET A 1 -1.83 15.31 10.97
N THR A 2 -2.54 14.46 11.70
CA THR A 2 -2.00 13.77 12.88
C THR A 2 -1.57 12.37 12.48
N ILE A 3 -0.29 12.04 12.67
CA ILE A 3 0.21 10.68 12.45
C ILE A 3 -0.29 9.80 13.60
N ARG A 4 -0.82 8.63 13.27
CA ARG A 4 -1.31 7.64 14.24
C ARG A 4 -0.54 6.34 14.04
N THR A 5 0.06 5.85 15.12
CA THR A 5 0.57 4.48 15.18
C THR A 5 -0.58 3.56 15.53
N VAL A 6 -0.79 2.52 14.72
CA VAL A 6 -1.88 1.55 14.91
C VAL A 6 -1.25 0.19 15.20
N SER A 7 -1.55 -0.38 16.36
CA SER A 7 -1.15 -1.75 16.69
C SER A 7 -1.93 -2.73 15.83
N THR A 8 -1.23 -3.72 15.27
CA THR A 8 -1.79 -4.74 14.37
C THR A 8 -1.21 -6.12 14.73
N ARG A 9 -1.72 -7.17 14.10
CA ARG A 9 -1.21 -8.55 14.23
C ARG A 9 -0.65 -9.02 12.89
N PRO A 10 0.46 -9.78 12.86
CA PRO A 10 1.01 -10.30 11.62
C PRO A 10 0.03 -11.28 10.94
N PHE A 11 0.11 -11.37 9.61
CA PHE A 11 -0.66 -12.31 8.81
C PHE A 11 0.27 -13.32 8.14
N ASP A 12 -0.05 -14.59 8.29
CA ASP A 12 0.63 -15.65 7.52
C ASP A 12 0.33 -15.54 6.03
N GLY A 13 1.29 -15.93 5.21
CA GLY A 13 1.08 -16.08 3.77
C GLY A 13 1.03 -14.77 2.97
N GLN A 14 1.43 -13.63 3.54
CA GLN A 14 1.73 -12.38 2.82
C GLN A 14 3.09 -12.41 2.08
N ARG A 15 3.46 -13.58 1.54
CA ARG A 15 4.69 -13.76 0.76
C ARG A 15 4.38 -13.47 -0.73
N PRO A 16 4.96 -12.43 -1.33
CA PRO A 16 4.79 -12.19 -2.77
C PRO A 16 5.45 -13.31 -3.58
N GLY A 17 4.82 -13.68 -4.71
CA GLY A 17 5.42 -14.57 -5.71
C GLY A 17 6.24 -13.80 -6.73
N THR A 18 6.54 -14.42 -7.88
CA THR A 18 7.29 -13.78 -8.99
C THR A 18 6.63 -12.51 -9.54
N SER A 19 5.30 -12.40 -9.45
CA SER A 19 4.52 -11.26 -9.94
C SER A 19 3.77 -10.54 -8.81
N GLY A 20 4.37 -10.49 -7.62
CA GLY A 20 3.81 -9.80 -6.45
C GLY A 20 2.86 -10.66 -5.61
N LEU A 21 2.24 -10.04 -4.59
CA LEU A 21 1.26 -10.70 -3.73
C LEU A 21 -0.10 -10.73 -4.41
N ARG A 22 -0.63 -11.94 -4.62
CA ARG A 22 -1.96 -12.15 -5.23
C ARG A 22 -2.81 -13.00 -4.29
N LYS A 23 -3.97 -12.45 -3.91
CA LYS A 23 -4.96 -13.07 -3.02
C LYS A 23 -6.36 -12.68 -3.46
N LYS A 24 -7.37 -13.44 -3.01
CA LYS A 24 -8.78 -13.08 -3.21
C LYS A 24 -9.06 -11.73 -2.56
N VAL A 25 -9.90 -10.91 -3.19
CA VAL A 25 -10.23 -9.56 -2.68
C VAL A 25 -10.76 -9.58 -1.25
N ALA A 26 -11.51 -10.61 -0.87
CA ALA A 26 -12.02 -10.78 0.49
C ALA A 26 -10.92 -10.82 1.57
N LEU A 27 -9.71 -11.29 1.24
CA LEU A 27 -8.56 -11.23 2.15
C LEU A 27 -8.04 -9.79 2.29
N PHE A 28 -7.91 -9.06 1.19
CA PHE A 28 -7.47 -7.65 1.22
C PHE A 28 -8.48 -6.71 1.90
N GLN A 29 -9.73 -7.13 2.03
CA GLN A 29 -10.77 -6.41 2.75
C GLN A 29 -10.81 -6.73 4.25
N GLN A 30 -10.04 -7.71 4.72
CA GLN A 30 -9.88 -7.95 6.15
C GLN A 30 -9.13 -6.77 6.78
N GLU A 31 -9.50 -6.47 8.02
CA GLU A 31 -8.86 -5.41 8.80
C GLU A 31 -7.34 -5.62 8.86
N HIS A 32 -6.59 -4.57 8.53
CA HIS A 32 -5.13 -4.52 8.54
C HIS A 32 -4.41 -5.44 7.54
N TYR A 33 -5.10 -6.23 6.72
CA TYR A 33 -4.41 -7.12 5.78
C TYR A 33 -3.62 -6.31 4.74
N LEU A 34 -4.25 -5.34 4.09
CA LEU A 34 -3.58 -4.48 3.12
C LEU A 34 -2.50 -3.62 3.79
N GLU A 35 -2.86 -2.99 4.91
CA GLU A 35 -1.98 -2.08 5.65
C GLU A 35 -0.68 -2.77 6.08
N ASN A 36 -0.77 -3.98 6.63
CA ASN A 36 0.41 -4.73 7.06
C ASN A 36 1.35 -5.03 5.90
N PHE A 37 0.80 -5.43 4.74
CA PHE A 37 1.62 -5.72 3.58
C PHE A 37 2.30 -4.45 3.05
N VAL A 38 1.57 -3.32 2.99
CA VAL A 38 2.11 -2.03 2.54
C VAL A 38 3.20 -1.52 3.49
N GLN A 39 2.97 -1.58 4.81
CA GLN A 39 3.98 -1.19 5.79
C GLN A 39 5.23 -2.05 5.65
N SER A 40 5.06 -3.37 5.50
CA SER A 40 6.19 -4.30 5.29
C SER A 40 6.98 -3.98 4.01
N VAL A 41 6.32 -3.52 2.94
CA VAL A 41 6.99 -3.05 1.73
C VAL A 41 7.80 -1.78 2.01
N PHE A 42 7.23 -0.80 2.72
CA PHE A 42 7.94 0.42 3.09
C PHE A 42 9.15 0.13 4.00
N ASP A 43 8.99 -0.73 4.99
CA ASP A 43 10.07 -1.15 5.88
C ASP A 43 11.20 -1.85 5.10
N SER A 44 10.87 -2.61 4.05
CA SER A 44 11.84 -3.36 3.25
C SER A 44 12.74 -2.48 2.36
N ILE A 45 12.29 -1.28 2.01
CA ILE A 45 13.04 -0.35 1.15
C ILE A 45 13.87 0.68 1.94
N GLY A 46 13.80 0.66 3.28
CA GLY A 46 14.58 1.53 4.16
C GLY A 46 14.03 2.95 4.27
N ASP A 47 14.92 3.94 4.42
CA ASP A 47 14.51 5.34 4.60
C ASP A 47 13.78 5.87 3.36
N VAL A 48 12.54 6.34 3.55
CA VAL A 48 11.67 6.90 2.51
C VAL A 48 11.45 8.40 2.65
N ALA A 49 12.07 9.05 3.65
CA ALA A 49 11.85 10.45 3.95
C ALA A 49 12.10 11.35 2.73
N GLY A 50 11.09 12.16 2.37
CA GLY A 50 11.18 13.09 1.25
C GLY A 50 11.19 12.45 -0.15
N LYS A 51 11.23 11.12 -0.26
CA LYS A 51 11.26 10.42 -1.56
C LYS A 51 9.91 10.50 -2.29
N THR A 52 9.94 10.23 -3.58
CA THR A 52 8.75 10.15 -4.43
C THR A 52 8.32 8.69 -4.61
N LEU A 53 7.06 8.38 -4.30
CA LEU A 53 6.42 7.10 -4.58
C LEU A 53 5.60 7.18 -5.88
N VAL A 54 5.74 6.21 -6.77
CA VAL A 54 4.81 6.03 -7.90
C VAL A 54 3.75 5.01 -7.49
N LEU A 55 2.48 5.35 -7.65
CA LEU A 55 1.35 4.51 -7.27
C LEU A 55 0.37 4.38 -8.45
N GLY A 56 0.13 3.15 -8.88
CA GLY A 56 -0.69 2.83 -10.03
C GLY A 56 -1.46 1.53 -9.87
N GLY A 57 -2.44 1.32 -10.74
CA GLY A 57 -3.12 0.04 -10.86
C GLY A 57 -3.91 -0.07 -12.16
N ASP A 58 -4.43 -1.26 -12.41
CA ASP A 58 -5.14 -1.63 -13.65
C ASP A 58 -6.64 -1.33 -13.63
N GLY A 59 -7.15 -0.78 -12.53
CA GLY A 59 -8.57 -0.41 -12.38
C GLY A 59 -9.49 -1.52 -11.88
N ARG A 60 -8.96 -2.68 -11.46
CA ARG A 60 -9.78 -3.75 -10.89
C ARG A 60 -10.56 -3.33 -9.65
N TYR A 61 -11.58 -4.11 -9.29
CA TYR A 61 -12.33 -3.91 -8.05
C TYR A 61 -11.39 -3.82 -6.83
N PHE A 62 -11.74 -2.96 -5.87
CA PHE A 62 -10.95 -2.59 -4.68
C PHE A 62 -9.71 -1.71 -4.91
N ASN A 63 -9.29 -1.48 -6.17
CA ASN A 63 -8.08 -0.70 -6.46
C ASN A 63 -8.18 0.76 -5.93
N ARG A 64 -9.34 1.40 -6.05
CA ARG A 64 -9.55 2.77 -5.53
C ARG A 64 -9.38 2.83 -4.01
N GLN A 65 -9.95 1.88 -3.28
CA GLN A 65 -9.83 1.79 -1.83
C GLN A 65 -8.37 1.54 -1.41
N ALA A 66 -7.69 0.62 -2.11
CA ALA A 66 -6.29 0.31 -1.83
C ALA A 66 -5.39 1.55 -2.04
N ILE A 67 -5.59 2.29 -3.13
CA ILE A 67 -4.85 3.53 -3.41
C ILE A 67 -5.04 4.55 -2.28
N GLN A 68 -6.27 4.77 -1.83
CA GLN A 68 -6.54 5.72 -0.73
C GLN A 68 -5.89 5.29 0.60
N THR A 69 -5.82 3.98 0.87
CA THR A 69 -5.07 3.46 2.03
C THR A 69 -3.56 3.70 1.87
N ILE A 70 -2.98 3.36 0.71
CA ILE A 70 -1.55 3.53 0.46
C ILE A 70 -1.14 5.00 0.51
N LEU A 71 -1.96 5.93 0.00
CA LEU A 71 -1.69 7.37 0.07
C LEU A 71 -1.60 7.88 1.52
N ARG A 72 -2.53 7.45 2.39
CA ARG A 72 -2.51 7.80 3.82
C ARG A 72 -1.28 7.24 4.52
N MET A 73 -0.93 5.99 4.22
CA MET A 73 0.25 5.34 4.79
C MET A 73 1.55 5.97 4.29
N ALA A 74 1.63 6.33 3.01
CA ALA A 74 2.80 6.99 2.44
C ALA A 74 3.05 8.35 3.11
N ALA A 75 2.00 9.15 3.31
CA ALA A 75 2.11 10.41 4.05
C ALA A 75 2.57 10.18 5.51
N ALA A 76 2.04 9.15 6.18
CA ALA A 76 2.43 8.81 7.56
C ALA A 76 3.87 8.30 7.68
N ASN A 77 4.41 7.65 6.64
CA ASN A 77 5.79 7.16 6.59
C ASN A 77 6.81 8.21 6.12
N GLY A 78 6.37 9.43 5.78
CA GLY A 78 7.27 10.53 5.44
C GLY A 78 7.67 10.63 3.97
N PHE A 79 6.99 9.94 3.05
CA PHE A 79 7.17 10.21 1.62
C PHE A 79 6.86 11.68 1.31
N GLY A 80 7.75 12.34 0.55
CA GLY A 80 7.59 13.76 0.20
C GLY A 80 6.58 14.00 -0.92
N ARG A 81 6.40 12.99 -1.79
CA ARG A 81 5.50 13.09 -2.95
C ARG A 81 4.95 11.72 -3.35
N VAL A 82 3.71 11.68 -3.82
CA VAL A 82 3.16 10.51 -4.52
C VAL A 82 2.71 10.92 -5.93
N LEU A 83 3.19 10.21 -6.95
CA LEU A 83 2.71 10.27 -8.32
C LEU A 83 1.64 9.19 -8.50
N VAL A 84 0.38 9.61 -8.59
CA VAL A 84 -0.74 8.69 -8.76
C VAL A 84 -1.39 8.87 -10.13
N GLY A 85 -1.65 7.77 -10.82
CA GLY A 85 -2.35 7.78 -12.11
C GLY A 85 -3.75 8.39 -11.98
N GLN A 86 -4.20 9.10 -13.02
CA GLN A 86 -5.55 9.66 -13.03
C GLN A 86 -6.58 8.54 -12.81
N HIS A 87 -7.50 8.75 -11.85
CA HIS A 87 -8.50 7.77 -11.44
C HIS A 87 -7.92 6.46 -10.87
N GLY A 88 -6.62 6.44 -10.54
CA GLY A 88 -5.90 5.25 -10.09
C GLY A 88 -5.48 4.31 -11.21
N ILE A 89 -5.49 4.79 -12.46
CA ILE A 89 -5.12 4.01 -13.65
C ILE A 89 -3.72 4.40 -14.10
N LEU A 90 -2.81 3.42 -14.10
CA LEU A 90 -1.46 3.54 -14.63
C LEU A 90 -0.97 2.13 -15.00
N SER A 91 -0.63 1.92 -16.27
CA SER A 91 -0.08 0.64 -16.73
C SER A 91 1.27 0.37 -16.06
N THR A 92 1.58 -0.92 -15.85
CA THR A 92 2.93 -1.37 -15.47
C THR A 92 3.92 -1.04 -16.56
#